data_AF-A0ABC9XBU7-F1
#
_entry.id   AF-A0ABC9XBU7-F1
#
_cell.length_a   1.000
_cell.length_b   1.000
_cell.length_c   1.000
_cell.angle_alpha   90.00
_cell.angle_beta   90.00
_cell.angle_gamma   90.00
#
_symmetry.space_group_name_H-M   'P 1'
#
loop_
_entity.id
_entity.type
_entity.pdbx_description
1 polymer ?
#
loop_
_entity_poly.entity_id
_entity_poly.type
_entity_poly.pdbx_seq_one_letter_code
_entity_poly.pdbx_strand_id
1 'polypeptide(L)'
;MGNKQEELEMRVCLQGCGLIGITEMWWDSSYDWSVGVEGYRLFRKDRQGRRGGGVALYINDQLECMELHLGMNEEPTESLWVRIKGRARAGDIIAGVCYRPPDQGDRADKALYRQTGAASCSQALVRMGDFNHPDICWRDNAAEHKQSRKFLECVNDNFLLQVIEEPTRRGAMLDLILTNKEGW
;
A
#
# COMPACT_ATOMS: atom_id res chain seq x y z
N MET A 1 -12.42 -2.61 19.23
CA MET A 1 -12.19 -2.36 17.79
C MET A 1 -13.48 -2.13 17.00
N GLY A 2 -14.68 -2.11 17.61
CA GLY A 2 -15.96 -1.93 16.90
C GLY A 2 -16.11 -0.64 16.12
N ASN A 3 -15.60 0.49 16.61
CA ASN A 3 -15.87 1.79 15.96
C ASN A 3 -15.19 1.98 14.58
N LYS A 4 -13.94 1.51 14.40
CA LYS A 4 -13.20 1.73 13.14
C LYS A 4 -13.65 0.83 11.99
N GLN A 5 -14.09 -0.40 12.30
CA GLN A 5 -14.60 -1.32 11.29
C GLN A 5 -15.96 -0.86 10.77
N GLU A 6 -16.86 -0.47 11.68
CA GLU A 6 -18.17 0.12 11.33
C GLU A 6 -18.00 1.43 10.54
N GLU A 7 -17.03 2.28 10.92
CA GLU A 7 -16.71 3.48 10.15
C GLU A 7 -16.20 3.15 8.74
N LEU A 8 -15.36 2.12 8.60
CA LEU A 8 -14.89 1.65 7.29
C LEU A 8 -16.07 1.20 6.43
N GLU A 9 -16.92 0.32 6.95
CA GLU A 9 -18.10 -0.20 6.25
C GLU A 9 -19.07 0.93 5.84
N MET A 10 -19.30 1.90 6.73
CA MET A 10 -20.10 3.08 6.44
C MET A 10 -19.49 3.93 5.32
N ARG A 11 -18.18 4.21 5.36
CA ARG A 11 -17.50 4.99 4.31
C ARG A 11 -17.56 4.28 2.97
N VAL A 12 -17.35 2.97 2.97
CA VAL A 12 -17.40 2.13 1.78
C VAL A 12 -18.79 2.14 1.16
N CYS A 13 -19.83 1.93 1.96
CA CYS A 13 -21.23 1.96 1.53
C CYS A 13 -21.62 3.33 0.94
N LEU A 14 -21.11 4.43 1.51
CA LEU A 14 -21.43 5.80 1.08
C LEU A 14 -20.65 6.27 -0.14
N GLN A 15 -19.39 5.86 -0.30
CA GLN A 15 -18.46 6.41 -1.30
C GLN A 15 -18.22 5.49 -2.50
N GLY A 16 -18.47 4.19 -2.38
CA GLY A 16 -18.30 3.23 -3.48
C GLY A 16 -16.84 3.11 -3.97
N CYS A 17 -15.91 2.80 -3.06
CA CYS A 17 -14.48 2.73 -3.38
C CYS A 17 -14.13 1.46 -4.20
N GLY A 18 -13.35 1.56 -5.28
CA GLY A 18 -12.91 0.35 -6.01
C GLY A 18 -11.82 -0.46 -5.29
N LEU A 19 -11.02 0.21 -4.46
CA LEU A 19 -9.80 -0.31 -3.83
C LEU A 19 -9.61 0.38 -2.47
N ILE A 20 -9.29 -0.39 -1.43
CA ILE A 20 -9.04 0.13 -0.08
C ILE A 20 -7.79 -0.57 0.47
N GLY A 21 -6.83 0.21 0.96
CA GLY A 21 -5.65 -0.30 1.66
C GLY A 21 -5.71 -0.01 3.15
N ILE A 22 -5.41 -1.01 3.97
CA ILE A 22 -5.32 -0.91 5.43
C ILE A 22 -3.91 -1.28 5.86
N THR A 23 -3.32 -0.44 6.72
CA THR A 23 -2.02 -0.64 7.37
C THR A 23 -2.21 -0.79 8.88
N GLU A 24 -1.21 -1.37 9.56
CA GLU A 24 -1.22 -1.58 11.02
C GLU A 24 -2.46 -2.34 11.52
N MET A 25 -2.72 -3.52 10.96
CA MET A 25 -3.84 -4.35 11.43
C MET A 25 -3.59 -4.84 12.87
N TRP A 26 -4.56 -4.68 13.76
CA TRP A 26 -4.51 -5.25 15.11
C TRP A 26 -5.31 -6.57 15.20
N TRP A 27 -5.56 -7.20 14.05
CA TRP A 27 -6.21 -8.52 13.98
C TRP A 27 -5.20 -9.60 14.35
N ASP A 28 -5.56 -10.47 15.30
CA ASP A 28 -4.87 -11.75 15.48
C ASP A 28 -5.62 -12.85 14.70
N SER A 29 -5.01 -14.04 14.60
CA SER A 29 -5.55 -15.17 13.85
C SER A 29 -6.91 -15.70 14.36
N SER A 30 -7.44 -15.16 15.46
CA SER A 30 -8.78 -15.50 15.97
C SER A 30 -9.92 -14.63 15.42
N TYR A 31 -9.61 -13.55 14.68
CA TYR A 31 -10.57 -12.57 14.12
C TYR A 31 -11.00 -12.85 12.67
N ASP A 32 -10.97 -14.10 12.21
CA ASP A 32 -11.13 -14.40 10.78
C ASP A 32 -12.55 -14.13 10.21
N TRP A 33 -13.58 -14.12 11.06
CA TRP A 33 -14.99 -14.08 10.63
C TRP A 33 -15.64 -12.68 10.65
N SER A 34 -15.01 -11.67 11.27
CA SER A 34 -15.61 -10.33 11.46
C SER A 34 -14.96 -9.22 10.64
N VAL A 35 -14.23 -9.59 9.58
CA VAL A 35 -13.31 -8.70 8.85
C VAL A 35 -13.70 -8.52 7.39
N GLY A 36 -14.65 -9.32 6.89
CA GLY A 36 -15.20 -9.14 5.55
C GLY A 36 -16.00 -7.84 5.46
N VAL A 37 -15.78 -7.09 4.38
CA VAL A 37 -16.63 -5.95 4.01
C VAL A 37 -17.51 -6.43 2.85
N GLU A 38 -18.82 -6.29 2.99
CA GLU A 38 -19.78 -6.75 1.98
C GLU A 38 -19.51 -6.07 0.62
N GLY A 39 -19.49 -6.87 -0.46
CA GLY A 39 -19.15 -6.40 -1.81
C GLY A 39 -17.64 -6.28 -2.09
N TYR A 40 -16.78 -6.76 -1.18
CA TYR A 40 -15.33 -6.71 -1.34
C TYR A 40 -14.65 -8.07 -1.11
N ARG A 41 -13.63 -8.33 -1.93
CA ARG A 41 -12.67 -9.41 -1.72
C ARG A 41 -11.49 -8.89 -0.89
N LEU A 42 -11.20 -9.59 0.21
CA LEU A 42 -10.06 -9.29 1.09
C LEU A 42 -8.81 -10.08 0.68
N PHE A 43 -7.68 -9.38 0.57
CA PHE A 43 -6.33 -9.94 0.55
C PHE A 43 -5.59 -9.42 1.78
N ARG A 44 -4.94 -10.30 2.54
CA ARG A 44 -4.28 -9.93 3.80
C ARG A 44 -2.90 -10.57 3.94
N LYS A 45 -1.98 -9.82 4.53
CA LYS A 45 -0.68 -10.32 5.00
C LYS A 45 -0.50 -9.92 6.46
N ASP A 46 -0.63 -10.90 7.34
CA ASP A 46 -0.45 -10.69 8.78
C ASP A 46 1.04 -10.68 9.15
N ARG A 47 1.36 -9.92 10.20
CA ARG A 47 2.72 -9.89 10.74
C ARG A 47 3.00 -11.13 11.58
N GLN A 48 4.11 -11.80 11.28
CA GLN A 48 4.55 -12.97 12.04
C GLN A 48 5.26 -12.58 13.35
N GLY A 49 5.01 -13.33 14.42
CA GLY A 49 5.79 -13.29 15.67
C GLY A 49 5.51 -12.13 16.63
N ARG A 50 4.56 -11.22 16.34
CA ARG A 50 4.10 -10.20 17.29
C ARG A 50 2.64 -9.82 17.06
N ARG A 51 1.96 -9.35 18.10
CA ARG A 51 0.60 -8.79 18.00
C ARG A 51 0.67 -7.39 17.39
N GLY A 52 -0.17 -7.13 16.40
CA GLY A 52 -0.24 -5.85 15.70
C GLY A 52 0.72 -5.74 14.52
N GLY A 53 0.23 -5.12 13.45
CA GLY A 53 0.91 -4.99 12.17
C GLY A 53 0.24 -5.82 11.07
N GLY A 54 0.90 -5.89 9.92
CA GLY A 54 0.30 -6.48 8.72
C GLY A 54 -0.55 -5.48 7.96
N VAL A 55 -0.93 -5.91 6.75
CA VAL A 55 -1.61 -5.09 5.77
C VAL A 55 -2.74 -5.85 5.09
N ALA A 56 -3.76 -5.12 4.64
CA ALA A 56 -4.86 -5.67 3.86
C ALA A 56 -5.20 -4.79 2.66
N LEU A 57 -5.67 -5.44 1.59
CA LEU A 57 -6.36 -4.81 0.47
C LEU A 57 -7.78 -5.37 0.39
N TYR A 58 -8.76 -4.48 0.35
CA TYR A 58 -10.11 -4.81 -0.08
C TYR A 58 -10.31 -4.33 -1.51
N ILE A 59 -10.70 -5.26 -2.39
CA ILE A 59 -10.99 -5.00 -3.80
C ILE A 59 -12.48 -5.20 -4.03
N ASN A 60 -13.15 -4.26 -4.68
CA ASN A 60 -14.56 -4.42 -5.04
C ASN A 60 -14.76 -5.73 -5.83
N ASP A 61 -15.74 -6.55 -5.44
CA ASP A 61 -15.93 -7.90 -5.97
C ASP A 61 -16.32 -7.96 -7.46
N GLN A 62 -16.78 -6.83 -8.02
CA GLN A 62 -17.05 -6.65 -9.45
C GLN A 62 -15.77 -6.51 -10.29
N LEU A 63 -14.62 -6.35 -9.64
CA LEU A 63 -13.32 -6.27 -10.31
C LEU A 63 -12.65 -7.65 -10.34
N GLU A 64 -12.28 -8.10 -11.55
CA GLU A 64 -11.45 -9.29 -11.68
C GLU A 64 -10.05 -8.99 -11.16
N CYS A 65 -9.61 -9.72 -10.14
CA CYS A 65 -8.33 -9.49 -9.50
C CYS A 65 -7.65 -10.79 -9.03
N MET A 66 -6.33 -10.76 -8.93
CA MET A 66 -5.52 -11.85 -8.41
C MET A 66 -4.32 -11.34 -7.62
N GLU A 67 -3.96 -12.06 -6.56
CA GLU A 67 -2.77 -11.76 -5.77
C GLU A 67 -1.50 -11.95 -6.61
N LEU A 68 -0.53 -11.05 -6.42
CA LEU A 68 0.78 -11.12 -7.06
C LEU A 68 1.88 -11.29 -6.00
N HIS A 69 2.80 -12.22 -6.27
CA HIS A 69 4.01 -12.39 -5.48
C HIS A 69 5.20 -11.72 -6.20
N LEU A 70 5.40 -10.42 -5.93
CA LEU A 70 6.46 -9.61 -6.56
C LEU A 70 7.81 -9.67 -5.84
N GLY A 71 7.97 -10.58 -4.88
CA GLY A 71 9.18 -10.76 -4.08
C GLY A 71 9.47 -12.24 -3.82
N MET A 72 10.55 -12.51 -3.08
CA MET A 72 10.86 -13.87 -2.63
C MET A 72 9.97 -14.24 -1.43
N ASN A 73 9.60 -15.52 -1.29
CA ASN A 73 8.68 -16.02 -0.26
C ASN A 73 9.08 -15.74 1.21
N GLU A 74 10.28 -15.21 1.45
CA GLU A 74 10.85 -14.93 2.79
C GLU A 74 11.22 -13.44 3.00
N GLU A 75 10.77 -12.53 2.13
CA GLU A 75 11.07 -11.11 2.32
C GLU A 75 10.34 -10.56 3.56
N PRO A 76 11.06 -9.83 4.45
CA PRO A 76 10.51 -9.36 5.73
C PRO A 76 9.64 -8.11 5.57
N THR A 77 8.97 -7.95 4.43
CA THR A 77 8.20 -6.76 4.09
C THR A 77 6.73 -6.92 4.47
N GLU A 78 6.15 -5.91 5.09
CA GLU A 78 4.69 -5.81 5.30
C GLU A 78 4.05 -5.18 4.07
N SER A 79 4.10 -5.91 2.95
CA SER A 79 3.57 -5.51 1.66
C SER A 79 2.71 -6.62 1.05
N LEU A 80 1.65 -6.20 0.34
CA LEU A 80 0.80 -7.06 -0.48
C LEU A 80 0.53 -6.40 -1.82
N TRP A 81 0.40 -7.21 -2.86
CA TRP A 81 0.19 -6.80 -4.24
C TRP A 81 -0.94 -7.60 -4.90
N VAL A 82 -1.77 -6.92 -5.68
CA VAL A 82 -2.87 -7.50 -6.43
C VAL A 82 -2.86 -6.92 -7.84
N ARG A 83 -3.02 -7.78 -8.83
CA ARG A 83 -3.34 -7.37 -10.20
C ARG A 83 -4.83 -7.23 -10.34
N ILE A 84 -5.30 -6.07 -10.76
CA ILE A 84 -6.68 -5.78 -11.10
C ILE A 84 -6.75 -5.73 -12.62
N LYS A 85 -7.59 -6.58 -13.20
CA LYS A 85 -7.72 -6.67 -14.64
C LYS A 85 -8.45 -5.45 -15.19
N GLY A 86 -7.88 -4.86 -16.24
CA GLY A 86 -8.49 -3.71 -16.88
C GLY A 86 -9.78 -4.10 -17.63
N ARG A 87 -10.69 -3.13 -17.80
CA ARG A 87 -11.87 -3.33 -18.67
C ARG A 87 -11.46 -3.08 -20.14
N ALA A 88 -11.80 -4.01 -21.01
CA ALA A 88 -11.62 -3.89 -22.47
C ALA A 88 -10.19 -3.47 -22.88
N ARG A 89 -10.02 -2.28 -23.46
CA ARG A 89 -8.71 -1.75 -23.95
C ARG A 89 -7.86 -1.11 -22.85
N ALA A 90 -8.40 -0.93 -21.65
CA ALA A 90 -7.59 -0.48 -20.52
C ALA A 90 -6.70 -1.65 -20.06
N GLY A 91 -5.39 -1.44 -19.99
CA GLY A 91 -4.46 -2.44 -19.44
C GLY A 91 -4.77 -2.72 -17.96
N ASP A 92 -4.19 -3.80 -17.44
CA ASP A 92 -4.31 -4.12 -16.01
C ASP A 92 -3.63 -3.06 -15.14
N ILE A 93 -4.06 -3.00 -13.88
CA ILE A 93 -3.47 -2.14 -12.85
C ILE A 93 -2.87 -3.05 -11.77
N ILE A 94 -1.64 -2.78 -11.37
CA ILE A 94 -1.02 -3.38 -10.19
C ILE A 94 -1.29 -2.47 -8.99
N ALA A 95 -2.12 -2.97 -8.07
CA ALA A 95 -2.42 -2.31 -6.81
C ALA A 95 -1.58 -2.92 -5.69
N GLY A 96 -1.12 -2.11 -4.73
CA GLY A 96 -0.44 -2.63 -3.56
C GLY A 96 -0.61 -1.78 -2.32
N VAL A 97 -0.59 -2.42 -1.15
CA VAL A 97 -0.52 -1.76 0.17
C VAL A 97 0.82 -2.03 0.89
N CYS A 98 1.37 -1.02 1.56
CA CYS A 98 2.61 -1.08 2.33
C CYS A 98 2.41 -0.61 3.75
N TYR A 99 3.02 -1.29 4.70
CA TYR A 99 3.43 -0.69 5.95
C TYR A 99 4.95 -0.82 6.09
N ARG A 100 5.65 0.31 6.20
CA ARG A 100 7.07 0.36 6.50
C ARG A 100 7.24 0.92 7.92
N PRO A 101 7.65 0.12 8.92
CA PRO A 101 7.95 0.63 10.25
C PRO A 101 9.04 1.72 10.23
N PRO A 102 9.02 2.69 11.16
CA PRO A 102 10.01 3.76 11.21
C PRO A 102 11.45 3.27 11.46
N ASP A 103 11.60 2.14 12.16
CA ASP A 103 12.87 1.49 12.49
C ASP A 103 13.26 0.36 11.51
N GLN A 104 12.65 0.34 10.32
CA GLN A 104 12.89 -0.71 9.34
C GLN A 104 14.37 -0.75 8.87
N GLY A 105 14.93 -1.95 8.81
CA GLY A 105 16.30 -2.20 8.38
C GLY A 105 16.49 -2.24 6.86
N ASP A 106 17.72 -1.96 6.42
CA ASP A 106 18.12 -1.87 5.00
C ASP A 106 17.74 -3.10 4.14
N ARG A 107 17.71 -4.32 4.70
CA ARG A 107 17.32 -5.53 3.95
C ARG A 107 15.86 -5.47 3.52
N ALA A 108 14.96 -5.02 4.40
CA ALA A 108 13.54 -4.92 4.13
C ALA A 108 13.26 -3.75 3.16
N ASP A 109 13.94 -2.62 3.34
CA ASP A 109 13.84 -1.48 2.41
C ASP A 109 14.25 -1.88 0.98
N LYS A 110 15.39 -2.58 0.82
CA LYS A 110 15.82 -3.07 -0.50
C LYS A 110 14.83 -4.04 -1.14
N ALA A 111 14.19 -4.89 -0.34
CA ALA A 111 13.14 -5.78 -0.82
C ALA A 111 11.93 -4.97 -1.34
N LEU A 112 11.45 -3.98 -0.57
CA LEU A 112 10.37 -3.08 -1.00
C LEU A 112 10.71 -2.37 -2.32
N TYR A 113 11.94 -1.88 -2.48
CA TYR A 113 12.35 -1.18 -3.71
C TYR A 113 12.37 -2.11 -4.92
N ARG A 114 12.85 -3.36 -4.77
CA ARG A 114 12.80 -4.36 -5.84
C ARG A 114 11.38 -4.71 -6.25
N GLN A 115 10.49 -4.92 -5.26
CA GLN A 115 9.08 -5.19 -5.52
C GLN A 115 8.42 -4.02 -6.27
N THR A 116 8.72 -2.79 -5.84
CA THR A 116 8.21 -1.56 -6.48
C THR A 116 8.69 -1.45 -7.93
N GLY A 117 9.98 -1.71 -8.17
CA GLY A 117 10.53 -1.75 -9.52
C GLY A 117 9.85 -2.79 -10.42
N ALA A 118 9.75 -4.03 -9.94
CA ALA A 118 9.08 -5.10 -10.67
C ALA A 118 7.62 -4.76 -11.01
N ALA A 119 6.89 -4.14 -10.08
CA ALA A 119 5.52 -3.70 -10.27
C ALA A 119 5.40 -2.58 -11.31
N SER A 120 6.28 -1.58 -11.26
CA SER A 120 6.20 -0.39 -12.11
C SER A 120 6.61 -0.64 -13.58
N CYS A 121 7.40 -1.67 -13.86
CA CYS A 121 7.99 -1.92 -15.18
C CYS A 121 6.98 -2.25 -16.31
N SER A 122 5.78 -2.74 -16.00
CA SER A 122 4.93 -3.40 -17.02
C SER A 122 3.49 -2.91 -17.11
N GLN A 123 2.96 -2.26 -16.07
CA GLN A 123 1.54 -1.94 -15.95
C GLN A 123 1.36 -0.63 -15.20
N ALA A 124 0.15 -0.06 -15.30
CA ALA A 124 -0.24 1.05 -14.44
C ALA A 124 -0.17 0.59 -12.97
N LEU A 125 0.38 1.42 -12.10
CA LEU A 125 0.64 1.08 -10.71
C LEU A 125 -0.06 2.05 -9.79
N VAL A 126 -0.64 1.51 -8.72
CA VAL A 126 -1.10 2.28 -7.55
C VAL A 126 -0.56 1.60 -6.30
N ARG A 127 0.33 2.27 -5.57
CA ARG A 127 0.90 1.80 -4.32
C ARG A 127 0.49 2.75 -3.20
N MET A 128 -0.15 2.25 -2.16
CA MET A 128 -0.58 3.05 -1.02
C MET A 128 -0.06 2.52 0.31
N GLY A 129 -0.12 3.35 1.34
CA GLY A 129 0.10 2.96 2.72
C GLY A 129 1.05 3.90 3.47
N ASP A 130 1.50 3.48 4.64
CA ASP A 130 2.36 4.26 5.52
C ASP A 130 3.82 3.86 5.33
N PHE A 131 4.62 4.81 4.86
CA PHE A 131 6.03 4.63 4.55
C PHE A 131 6.97 5.17 5.63
N ASN A 132 6.47 5.88 6.65
CA ASN A 132 7.25 6.43 7.76
C ASN A 132 8.58 7.11 7.33
N HIS A 133 8.53 7.99 6.32
CA HIS A 133 9.64 8.83 5.89
C HIS A 133 9.34 10.31 6.16
N PRO A 134 9.41 10.79 7.42
CA PRO A 134 8.93 12.10 7.82
C PRO A 134 9.73 13.29 7.28
N ASP A 135 10.98 13.05 6.87
CA ASP A 135 11.95 14.06 6.47
C ASP A 135 12.02 14.28 4.95
N ILE A 136 11.10 13.68 4.19
CA ILE A 136 10.99 13.93 2.74
C ILE A 136 10.26 15.25 2.51
N CYS A 137 10.94 16.18 1.86
CA CYS A 137 10.31 17.34 1.25
C CYS A 137 9.90 16.99 -0.19
N TRP A 138 8.62 16.66 -0.39
CA TRP A 138 8.07 16.34 -1.70
C TRP A 138 8.11 17.51 -2.69
N ARG A 139 8.02 18.75 -2.19
CA ARG A 139 8.12 19.97 -3.02
C ARG A 139 9.50 20.14 -3.63
N ASP A 140 10.55 19.93 -2.83
CA ASP A 140 11.93 20.15 -3.25
C ASP A 140 12.60 18.86 -3.74
N ASN A 141 11.86 17.75 -3.76
CA ASN A 141 12.36 16.41 -4.08
C ASN A 141 13.66 16.07 -3.31
N ALA A 142 13.66 16.30 -2.00
CA ALA A 142 14.83 16.16 -1.15
C ALA A 142 14.52 15.43 0.16
N ALA A 143 15.55 14.80 0.76
CA ALA A 143 15.44 14.17 2.06
C ALA A 143 16.76 14.24 2.86
N GLU A 144 16.66 14.41 4.18
CA GLU A 144 17.80 14.59 5.08
C GLU A 144 18.50 13.27 5.44
N HIS A 145 17.73 12.20 5.61
CA HIS A 145 18.21 10.89 6.02
C HIS A 145 18.50 10.00 4.82
N LYS A 146 19.53 9.17 4.95
CA LYS A 146 19.97 8.25 3.88
C LYS A 146 18.87 7.28 3.45
N GLN A 147 18.06 6.78 4.38
CA GLN A 147 16.98 5.84 4.05
C GLN A 147 15.89 6.53 3.24
N SER A 148 15.46 7.72 3.66
CA SER A 148 14.47 8.54 2.95
C SER A 148 14.96 8.95 1.56
N ARG A 149 16.26 9.29 1.42
CA ARG A 149 16.87 9.52 0.09
C ARG A 149 16.79 8.31 -0.82
N LYS A 150 17.14 7.11 -0.33
CA LYS A 150 17.04 5.87 -1.13
C LYS A 150 15.60 5.56 -1.55
N PHE A 151 14.64 5.80 -0.65
CA PHE A 151 13.22 5.65 -0.99
C PHE A 151 12.82 6.65 -2.07
N LEU A 152 13.23 7.91 -1.95
CA LEU A 152 12.94 8.95 -2.94
C LEU A 152 13.61 8.66 -4.29
N GLU A 153 14.85 8.17 -4.30
CA GLU A 153 15.54 7.64 -5.49
C GLU A 153 14.71 6.51 -6.11
N CYS A 154 14.23 5.54 -5.33
CA CYS A 154 13.36 4.48 -5.82
C CYS A 154 12.04 5.02 -6.41
N VAL A 155 11.42 6.04 -5.82
CA VAL A 155 10.22 6.67 -6.37
C VAL A 155 10.53 7.30 -7.74
N ASN A 156 11.63 8.05 -7.82
CA ASN A 156 12.04 8.75 -9.05
C ASN A 156 12.46 7.78 -10.16
N ASP A 157 13.27 6.77 -9.85
CA ASP A 157 13.76 5.76 -10.82
C ASP A 157 12.62 4.95 -11.46
N ASN A 158 11.48 4.84 -10.76
CA ASN A 158 10.29 4.12 -11.22
C ASN A 158 9.18 5.06 -11.73
N PHE A 159 9.50 6.34 -11.95
CA PHE A 159 8.57 7.36 -12.46
C PHE A 159 7.27 7.44 -11.65
N LEU A 160 7.37 7.31 -10.33
CA LEU A 160 6.23 7.36 -9.43
C LEU A 160 5.97 8.78 -8.96
N LEU A 161 4.69 9.15 -8.95
CA LEU A 161 4.17 10.41 -8.45
C LEU A 161 3.41 10.17 -7.15
N GLN A 162 3.69 10.99 -6.14
CA GLN A 162 2.92 11.04 -4.89
C GLN A 162 1.72 11.97 -5.06
N VAL A 163 0.51 11.46 -4.81
CA VAL A 163 -0.74 12.21 -5.10
C VAL A 163 -1.42 12.81 -3.88
N ILE A 164 -0.98 12.50 -2.65
CA ILE A 164 -1.53 13.15 -1.45
C ILE A 164 -0.92 14.56 -1.33
N GLU A 165 -1.77 15.57 -1.16
CA GLU A 165 -1.35 16.97 -1.13
C GLU A 165 -1.16 17.52 0.30
N GLU A 166 -1.83 16.92 1.29
CA GLU A 166 -1.81 17.39 2.68
C GLU A 166 -1.02 16.44 3.61
N PRO A 167 -0.34 16.97 4.64
CA PRO A 167 0.35 16.14 5.62
C PRO A 167 -0.62 15.21 6.37
N THR A 168 -0.26 13.94 6.51
CA THR A 168 -1.12 12.94 7.17
C THR A 168 -0.84 12.79 8.66
N ARG A 169 0.35 13.21 9.14
CA ARG A 169 0.70 13.14 10.56
C ARG A 169 1.69 14.22 10.98
N ARG A 170 1.26 15.09 11.92
CA ARG A 170 2.11 16.10 12.59
C ARG A 170 2.93 16.98 11.62
N GLY A 171 2.35 17.35 10.49
CA GLY A 171 3.00 18.18 9.47
C GLY A 171 3.91 17.42 8.50
N ALA A 172 4.06 16.10 8.66
CA ALA A 172 4.75 15.23 7.72
C ALA A 172 3.75 14.38 6.91
N MET A 173 4.16 14.03 5.70
CA MET A 173 3.41 13.16 4.79
C MET A 173 3.97 11.74 4.88
N LEU A 174 3.34 10.90 5.69
CA LEU A 174 3.79 9.52 5.96
C LEU A 174 2.98 8.50 5.17
N ASP A 175 1.69 8.75 5.07
CA ASP A 175 0.78 7.99 4.22
C ASP A 175 0.92 8.53 2.81
N LEU A 176 1.24 7.62 1.88
CA LEU A 176 1.47 7.94 0.48
C LEU A 176 0.51 7.17 -0.42
N ILE A 177 0.20 7.76 -1.57
CA ILE A 177 -0.37 7.08 -2.72
C ILE A 177 0.54 7.39 -3.91
N LEU A 178 1.32 6.40 -4.32
CA LEU A 178 2.26 6.48 -5.43
C LEU A 178 1.64 5.88 -6.69
N THR A 179 1.80 6.54 -7.83
CA THR A 179 1.34 6.03 -9.13
C THR A 179 2.28 6.43 -10.28
N ASN A 180 2.38 5.59 -11.30
CA ASN A 180 3.10 5.92 -12.56
C ASN A 180 2.17 6.44 -13.67
N LYS A 181 0.90 6.76 -13.34
CA LYS A 181 -0.08 7.28 -14.30
C LYS A 181 -0.33 8.76 -14.05
N GLU A 182 -0.16 9.58 -15.10
CA GLU A 182 -0.55 10.98 -15.10
C GLU A 182 -2.03 11.14 -15.48
N GLY A 183 -2.74 12.04 -14.79
CA GLY A 183 -4.15 12.38 -15.08
C GLY A 183 -5.13 11.27 -14.69
N TRP A 184 -5.99 11.57 -13.71
CA TRP A 184 -7.12 10.71 -13.34
C TRP A 184 -8.32 10.94 -14.24
#